data_AF-A0A7X7L5R0-F1
#
_entry.id   AF-A0A7X7L5R0-F1
#
_cell.length_a   1.000
_cell.length_b   1.000
_cell.length_c   1.000
_cell.angle_alpha   90.00
_cell.angle_beta   90.00
_cell.angle_gamma   90.00
#
_symmetry.space_group_name_H-M   'P 1'
#
loop_
_entity.id
_entity.type
_entity.pdbx_description
1 polymer ?
#
loop_
_entity_poly.entity_id
_entity_poly.type
_entity_poly.pdbx_seq_one_letter_code
_entity_poly.pdbx_strand_id
1 'polypeptide(L)'
;YGNYVIGLSPLYNTVETDMNWAKMEGTMDISAAFSKGSYNWRWLNPKDRFISLKDEKTSECGMIHPLTSLIYLPEKIRMYYAASDFSHGNTHLITQKPQYINFAELRPDGFTSIACDEAGYLLTRPFSVSSSQLYINANCNKGTLRASIRDAYTNQPIEGFNFKDCIAINTDEIYHQIEWKNNEGVNRFDNRPIRLAIECKNVEIFSITFPNNNDVKKYWEFDEITCVNPKKDISEDDYFMKI
;
A
#
# COMPACT_ATOMS: atom_id res chain seq x y z
N TYR A 1 -5.67 7.59 -1.82
CA TYR A 1 -4.89 6.63 -1.00
C TYR A 1 -3.50 7.20 -0.85
N GLY A 2 -3.16 7.69 0.33
CA GLY A 2 -2.19 8.79 0.45
C GLY A 2 -2.60 9.98 -0.45
N ASN A 3 -1.58 10.66 -0.96
CA ASN A 3 -1.70 11.74 -1.93
C ASN A 3 -1.85 11.23 -3.38
N TYR A 4 -2.13 9.93 -3.56
CA TYR A 4 -2.29 9.29 -4.85
C TYR A 4 -3.74 8.83 -5.06
N VAL A 5 -4.19 8.98 -6.29
CA VAL A 5 -5.39 8.30 -6.79
C VAL A 5 -4.93 6.99 -7.40
N ILE A 6 -5.55 5.88 -6.99
CA ILE A 6 -5.30 4.55 -7.54
C ILE A 6 -6.51 4.17 -8.40
N GLY A 7 -6.25 3.78 -9.64
CA GLY A 7 -7.26 3.37 -10.61
C GLY A 7 -7.02 1.94 -11.07
N LEU A 8 -8.09 1.19 -11.26
CA LEU A 8 -8.06 -0.13 -11.89
C LEU A 8 -8.51 0.03 -13.34
N SER A 9 -7.72 -0.52 -14.25
CA SER A 9 -8.02 -0.51 -15.68
C SER A 9 -8.04 -1.94 -16.20
N PRO A 10 -9.03 -2.31 -17.03
CA PRO A 10 -8.87 -3.51 -17.83
C PRO A 10 -7.64 -3.34 -18.75
N LEU A 11 -6.86 -4.40 -18.88
CA LEU A 11 -5.72 -4.46 -19.79
C LEU A 11 -5.96 -5.60 -20.77
N TYR A 12 -5.95 -5.23 -22.05
CA TYR A 12 -6.34 -6.11 -23.14
C TYR A 12 -5.12 -6.82 -23.75
N ASN A 13 -5.21 -8.14 -23.86
CA ASN A 13 -4.19 -9.00 -24.46
C ASN A 13 -4.74 -9.59 -25.77
N THR A 14 -4.45 -8.93 -26.88
CA THR A 14 -4.83 -9.42 -28.22
C THR A 14 -4.06 -10.68 -28.57
N VAL A 15 -4.73 -11.68 -29.13
CA VAL A 15 -4.03 -12.85 -29.69
C VAL A 15 -3.25 -12.45 -30.94
N GLU A 16 -2.03 -12.99 -31.12
CA GLU A 16 -1.16 -12.63 -32.25
C GLU A 16 -1.79 -12.96 -33.61
N THR A 17 -2.70 -13.94 -33.64
CA THR A 17 -3.38 -14.41 -34.85
C THR A 17 -4.60 -13.58 -35.24
N ASP A 18 -4.99 -12.55 -34.45
CA ASP A 18 -6.10 -11.68 -34.81
C ASP A 18 -5.69 -10.67 -35.89
N MET A 19 -6.07 -11.00 -37.13
CA MET A 19 -5.81 -10.17 -38.31
C MET A 19 -6.98 -9.24 -38.65
N ASN A 20 -8.02 -9.16 -37.81
CA ASN A 20 -9.13 -8.24 -38.03
C ASN A 20 -8.70 -6.78 -37.80
N TRP A 21 -9.37 -5.86 -38.50
CA TRP A 21 -9.06 -4.43 -38.40
C TRP A 21 -9.15 -3.88 -36.97
N ALA A 22 -10.16 -4.30 -36.21
CA ALA A 22 -10.40 -3.84 -34.86
C ALA A 22 -9.57 -4.58 -33.78
N LYS A 23 -8.91 -5.69 -34.14
CA LYS A 23 -8.11 -6.52 -33.23
C LYS A 23 -8.80 -6.86 -31.90
N MET A 24 -10.05 -7.35 -31.96
CA MET A 24 -10.92 -7.54 -30.80
C MET A 24 -10.84 -8.93 -30.15
N GLU A 25 -10.15 -9.89 -30.78
CA GLU A 25 -9.92 -11.22 -30.22
C GLU A 25 -8.75 -11.24 -29.24
N GLY A 26 -9.05 -11.60 -27.99
CA GLY A 26 -8.08 -11.55 -26.91
C GLY A 26 -8.71 -11.63 -25.53
N THR A 27 -7.86 -11.79 -24.52
CA THR A 27 -8.29 -11.85 -23.12
C THR A 27 -8.11 -10.51 -22.43
N MET A 28 -8.71 -10.33 -21.25
CA MET A 28 -8.58 -9.10 -20.46
C MET A 28 -8.31 -9.39 -19.00
N ASP A 29 -7.20 -8.86 -18.49
CA ASP A 29 -6.86 -8.83 -17.07
C ASP A 29 -7.16 -7.44 -16.48
N ILE A 30 -6.93 -7.26 -15.18
CA ILE A 30 -7.01 -5.95 -14.52
C ILE A 30 -5.61 -5.51 -14.09
N SER A 31 -5.23 -4.30 -14.50
CA SER A 31 -4.00 -3.62 -14.05
C SER A 31 -4.33 -2.44 -13.14
N ALA A 32 -3.39 -2.08 -12.27
CA ALA A 32 -3.49 -0.90 -11.42
C ALA A 32 -2.57 0.22 -11.94
N ALA A 33 -3.07 1.45 -11.90
CA ALA A 33 -2.32 2.66 -12.18
C ALA A 33 -2.50 3.67 -11.04
N PHE A 34 -1.55 4.58 -10.90
CA PHE A 34 -1.61 5.65 -9.91
C PHE A 34 -1.32 7.02 -10.53
N SER A 35 -1.87 8.06 -9.91
CA SER A 35 -1.65 9.45 -10.29
C SER A 35 -1.60 10.36 -9.06
N LYS A 36 -0.77 11.40 -9.11
CA LYS A 36 -0.87 12.54 -8.21
C LYS A 36 -1.73 13.59 -8.89
N GLY A 37 -2.99 13.71 -8.47
CA GLY A 37 -3.95 14.70 -9.00
C GLY A 37 -4.78 14.25 -10.22
N SER A 38 -4.86 12.95 -10.53
CA SER A 38 -5.75 12.38 -11.57
C SER A 38 -5.48 12.77 -13.03
N TYR A 39 -4.41 13.52 -13.34
CA TYR A 39 -4.06 13.93 -14.71
C TYR A 39 -3.03 13.01 -15.37
N ASN A 40 -1.89 12.81 -14.71
CA ASN A 40 -0.78 12.02 -15.26
C ASN A 40 -0.74 10.66 -14.58
N TRP A 41 -0.98 9.59 -15.34
CA TRP A 41 -1.10 8.24 -14.82
C TRP A 41 0.16 7.42 -15.12
N ARG A 42 0.52 6.55 -14.17
CA ARG A 42 1.60 5.57 -14.31
C ARG A 42 1.11 4.21 -13.89
N TRP A 43 1.47 3.18 -14.65
CA TRP A 43 1.23 1.80 -14.25
C TRP A 43 2.00 1.48 -12.97
N LEU A 44 1.31 0.85 -12.01
CA LEU A 44 1.90 0.43 -10.74
C LEU A 44 3.00 -0.60 -10.97
N ASN A 45 2.70 -1.60 -11.80
CA ASN A 45 3.66 -2.53 -12.36
C ASN A 45 3.26 -2.80 -13.83
N PRO A 46 4.06 -2.40 -14.82
CA PRO A 46 3.72 -2.61 -16.23
C PRO A 46 3.97 -4.06 -16.70
N LYS A 47 4.73 -4.86 -15.94
CA LYS A 47 5.10 -6.23 -16.31
C LYS A 47 4.07 -7.24 -15.82
N ASP A 48 3.49 -7.01 -14.65
CA ASP A 48 2.54 -7.91 -14.02
C ASP A 48 1.12 -7.33 -14.04
N ARG A 49 0.13 -8.22 -13.96
CA ARG A 49 -1.28 -7.84 -13.79
C ARG A 49 -1.60 -7.73 -12.30
N PHE A 50 -2.52 -6.83 -11.96
CA PHE A 50 -2.92 -6.62 -10.58
C PHE A 50 -3.95 -7.65 -10.13
N ILE A 51 -4.94 -7.95 -10.98
CA ILE A 51 -5.79 -9.14 -10.89
C ILE A 51 -5.67 -9.84 -12.23
N SER A 52 -5.18 -11.07 -12.21
CA SER A 52 -5.03 -11.90 -13.41
C SER A 52 -6.20 -12.84 -13.60
N LEU A 53 -6.46 -13.19 -14.86
CA LEU A 53 -7.32 -14.30 -15.25
C LEU A 53 -6.88 -15.60 -14.56
N LYS A 54 -7.84 -16.49 -14.39
CA LYS A 54 -7.65 -17.81 -13.79
C LYS A 54 -7.58 -18.89 -14.88
N ASP A 55 -7.41 -20.13 -14.45
CA ASP A 55 -7.34 -21.29 -15.33
C ASP A 55 -8.55 -21.39 -16.27
N GLU A 56 -8.35 -21.97 -17.46
CA GLU A 56 -9.34 -22.07 -18.55
C GLU A 56 -10.69 -22.71 -18.16
N LYS A 57 -10.73 -23.45 -17.05
CA LYS A 57 -11.93 -24.14 -16.54
C LYS A 57 -12.77 -23.29 -15.59
N THR A 58 -12.41 -22.02 -15.40
CA THR A 58 -13.08 -21.11 -14.47
C THR A 58 -13.93 -20.08 -15.20
N SER A 59 -14.83 -19.41 -14.47
CA SER A 59 -15.58 -18.26 -14.97
C SER A 59 -14.73 -17.01 -15.23
N GLU A 60 -13.43 -17.06 -14.93
CA GLU A 60 -12.48 -15.93 -14.96
C GLU A 60 -11.35 -16.17 -15.97
N CYS A 61 -11.57 -17.00 -17.00
CA CYS A 61 -10.54 -17.34 -17.97
C CYS A 61 -10.54 -16.46 -19.22
N GLY A 62 -11.65 -15.80 -19.53
CA GLY A 62 -11.81 -15.04 -20.77
C GLY A 62 -11.52 -13.55 -20.60
N MET A 63 -12.36 -12.86 -19.81
CA MET A 63 -12.21 -11.43 -19.55
C MET A 63 -12.67 -11.08 -18.13
N ILE A 64 -11.91 -10.22 -17.47
CA ILE A 64 -12.28 -9.62 -16.18
C ILE A 64 -12.24 -8.08 -16.24
N HIS A 65 -13.18 -7.43 -15.57
CA HIS A 65 -13.33 -5.97 -15.57
C HIS A 65 -13.57 -5.43 -14.17
N PRO A 66 -12.91 -4.34 -13.74
CA PRO A 66 -13.23 -3.70 -12.46
C PRO A 66 -14.66 -3.17 -12.48
N LEU A 67 -15.43 -3.41 -11.41
CA LEU A 67 -16.82 -2.95 -11.29
C LEU A 67 -16.99 -1.80 -10.31
N THR A 68 -16.28 -1.86 -9.19
CA THR A 68 -16.46 -0.90 -8.09
C THR A 68 -15.18 -0.12 -7.85
N SER A 69 -15.32 1.00 -7.14
CA SER A 69 -14.20 1.58 -6.39
C SER A 69 -13.67 0.58 -5.35
N LEU A 70 -12.47 0.86 -4.83
CA LEU A 70 -11.88 0.09 -3.74
C LEU A 70 -12.76 0.19 -2.49
N ILE A 71 -13.05 -0.95 -1.84
CA ILE A 71 -13.84 -1.01 -0.61
C ILE A 71 -12.88 -1.25 0.55
N TYR A 72 -12.72 -0.25 1.40
CA TYR A 72 -11.86 -0.32 2.57
C TYR A 72 -12.61 -1.00 3.74
N LEU A 73 -12.07 -2.13 4.18
CA LEU A 73 -12.53 -2.89 5.35
C LEU A 73 -11.39 -2.94 6.37
N PRO A 74 -11.67 -3.21 7.66
CA PRO A 74 -10.67 -3.10 8.73
C PRO A 74 -9.32 -3.81 8.48
N GLU A 75 -9.32 -4.97 7.83
CA GLU A 75 -8.09 -5.77 7.62
C GLU A 75 -7.81 -6.05 6.14
N LYS A 76 -8.51 -5.37 5.23
CA LYS A 76 -8.37 -5.60 3.78
C LYS A 76 -9.02 -4.53 2.92
N ILE A 77 -8.56 -4.44 1.69
CA ILE A 77 -9.19 -3.73 0.59
C ILE A 77 -9.86 -4.77 -0.29
N ARG A 78 -11.18 -4.66 -0.48
CA ARG A 78 -11.94 -5.54 -1.36
C ARG A 78 -12.23 -4.85 -2.69
N MET A 79 -12.09 -5.60 -3.76
CA MET A 79 -12.32 -5.16 -5.14
C MET A 79 -13.30 -6.11 -5.81
N TYR A 80 -14.46 -5.63 -6.24
CA TYR A 80 -15.38 -6.42 -7.05
C TYR A 80 -15.08 -6.25 -8.53
N TYR A 81 -15.12 -7.35 -9.27
CA TYR A 81 -14.91 -7.37 -10.70
C TYR A 81 -15.90 -8.30 -11.40
N ALA A 82 -16.27 -7.93 -12.62
CA ALA A 82 -17.05 -8.79 -13.50
C ALA A 82 -16.11 -9.81 -14.15
N ALA A 83 -16.63 -11.00 -14.41
CA ALA A 83 -15.90 -12.07 -15.08
C ALA A 83 -16.76 -12.77 -16.13
N SER A 84 -16.11 -13.21 -17.20
CA SER A 84 -16.68 -14.04 -18.26
C SER A 84 -15.70 -15.13 -18.70
N ASP A 85 -16.26 -16.27 -19.10
CA ASP A 85 -15.54 -17.45 -19.59
C ASP A 85 -15.21 -17.38 -21.09
N PHE A 86 -15.44 -16.23 -21.73
CA PHE A 86 -15.20 -16.00 -23.15
C PHE A 86 -14.30 -14.78 -23.36
N SER A 87 -13.53 -14.81 -24.44
CA SER A 87 -12.63 -13.73 -24.82
C SER A 87 -13.42 -12.46 -25.20
N HIS A 88 -12.73 -11.32 -25.19
CA HIS A 88 -13.31 -10.03 -25.55
C HIS A 88 -13.87 -9.98 -26.99
N GLY A 89 -13.35 -10.81 -27.90
CA GLY A 89 -13.87 -10.91 -29.27
C GLY A 89 -15.27 -11.54 -29.33
N ASN A 90 -15.67 -12.23 -28.27
CA ASN A 90 -16.95 -12.92 -28.16
C ASN A 90 -17.98 -12.13 -27.32
N THR A 91 -17.89 -10.79 -27.27
CA THR A 91 -18.83 -9.91 -26.53
C THR A 91 -20.30 -10.08 -26.91
N HIS A 92 -20.63 -10.64 -28.08
CA HIS A 92 -22.00 -11.02 -28.44
C HIS A 92 -22.62 -12.05 -27.46
N LEU A 93 -21.80 -12.78 -26.70
CA LEU A 93 -22.22 -13.75 -25.69
C LEU A 93 -22.66 -13.11 -24.36
N ILE A 94 -22.42 -11.80 -24.15
CA ILE A 94 -22.77 -11.11 -22.89
C ILE A 94 -24.25 -11.26 -22.53
N THR A 95 -25.14 -11.30 -23.53
CA THR A 95 -26.60 -11.47 -23.32
C THR A 95 -27.06 -12.93 -23.38
N GLN A 96 -26.16 -13.86 -23.73
CA GLN A 96 -26.48 -15.27 -24.01
C GLN A 96 -25.93 -16.21 -22.93
N LYS A 97 -24.91 -15.76 -22.19
CA LYS A 97 -24.24 -16.52 -21.14
C LYS A 97 -24.35 -15.81 -19.79
N PRO A 98 -24.35 -16.56 -18.67
CA PRO A 98 -24.22 -16.00 -17.34
C PRO A 98 -22.98 -15.10 -17.24
N GLN A 99 -23.15 -13.97 -16.56
CA GLN A 99 -22.07 -13.06 -16.17
C GLN A 99 -21.81 -13.26 -14.68
N TYR A 100 -20.54 -13.21 -14.29
CA TYR A 100 -20.13 -13.48 -12.91
C TYR A 100 -19.64 -12.20 -12.26
N ILE A 101 -19.91 -12.07 -10.95
CA ILE A 101 -19.34 -11.01 -10.11
C ILE A 101 -18.51 -11.70 -9.05
N ASN A 102 -17.21 -11.47 -9.10
CA ASN A 102 -16.23 -12.01 -8.16
C ASN A 102 -15.57 -10.87 -7.40
N PHE A 103 -14.73 -11.23 -6.42
CA PHE A 103 -13.95 -10.24 -5.68
C PHE A 103 -12.52 -10.72 -5.42
N ALA A 104 -11.61 -9.75 -5.35
CA ALA A 104 -10.25 -9.94 -4.87
C ALA A 104 -10.07 -9.17 -3.56
N GLU A 105 -9.17 -9.67 -2.72
CA GLU A 105 -8.79 -9.00 -1.47
C GLU A 105 -7.31 -8.67 -1.50
N LEU A 106 -6.99 -7.48 -1.01
CA LEU A 106 -5.63 -7.00 -0.82
C LEU A 106 -5.46 -6.65 0.65
N ARG A 107 -4.29 -6.91 1.23
CA ARG A 107 -3.99 -6.36 2.56
C ARG A 107 -4.03 -4.82 2.52
N PRO A 108 -4.31 -4.13 3.64
CA PRO A 108 -4.14 -2.69 3.74
C PRO A 108 -2.73 -2.29 3.29
N ASP A 109 -2.61 -1.19 2.56
CA ASP A 109 -1.37 -0.70 1.94
C ASP A 109 -0.68 -1.67 0.95
N GLY A 110 -1.27 -2.82 0.64
CA GLY A 110 -0.66 -3.92 -0.10
C GLY A 110 -0.41 -3.69 -1.59
N PHE A 111 -0.59 -2.47 -2.11
CA PHE A 111 -0.36 -2.17 -3.53
C PHE A 111 1.11 -2.35 -3.92
N THR A 112 2.03 -2.08 -2.98
CA THR A 112 3.46 -2.25 -3.17
C THR A 112 4.11 -2.52 -1.81
N SER A 113 5.33 -3.04 -1.83
CA SER A 113 6.13 -3.26 -0.63
C SER A 113 7.58 -2.85 -0.90
N ILE A 114 8.28 -2.50 0.18
CA ILE A 114 9.74 -2.49 0.20
C ILE A 114 10.17 -3.90 0.63
N ALA A 115 10.63 -4.69 -0.35
CA ALA A 115 11.19 -6.01 -0.12
C ALA A 115 12.67 -5.90 0.29
N CYS A 116 13.03 -6.58 1.38
CA CYS A 116 14.38 -6.60 1.92
C CYS A 116 14.81 -8.05 2.12
N ASP A 117 15.28 -8.70 1.05
CA ASP A 117 15.71 -10.09 1.07
C ASP A 117 16.98 -10.28 1.92
N GLU A 118 17.93 -9.36 1.78
CA GLU A 118 19.15 -9.34 2.60
C GLU A 118 19.08 -8.32 3.73
N ALA A 119 20.14 -8.21 4.52
CA ALA A 119 20.24 -7.17 5.53
C ALA A 119 20.19 -5.78 4.86
N GLY A 120 19.21 -4.97 5.24
CA GLY A 120 18.99 -3.65 4.69
C GLY A 120 18.72 -2.59 5.76
N TYR A 121 18.85 -1.34 5.34
CA TYR A 121 18.68 -0.17 6.18
C TYR A 121 17.87 0.90 5.44
N LEU A 122 16.78 1.35 6.06
CA LEU A 122 15.96 2.45 5.58
C LEU A 122 16.11 3.64 6.53
N LEU A 123 16.26 4.84 5.99
CA LEU A 123 16.26 6.09 6.75
C LEU A 123 15.34 7.10 6.08
N THR A 124 14.37 7.62 6.82
CA THR A 124 13.45 8.62 6.31
C THR A 124 14.11 10.00 6.18
N ARG A 125 13.48 10.88 5.39
CA ARG A 125 13.68 12.33 5.53
C ARG A 125 13.24 12.79 6.93
N PRO A 126 13.67 13.97 7.39
CA PRO A 126 13.15 14.55 8.62
C PRO A 126 11.64 14.81 8.55
N PHE A 127 10.94 14.53 9.65
CA PHE A 127 9.53 14.86 9.85
C PHE A 127 9.25 15.05 11.35
N SER A 128 8.03 15.45 11.72
CA SER A 128 7.57 15.50 13.11
C SER A 128 6.21 14.86 13.23
N VAL A 129 5.87 14.43 14.44
CA VAL A 129 4.63 13.74 14.76
C VAL A 129 4.02 14.34 16.01
N SER A 130 2.69 14.35 16.08
CA SER A 130 1.95 14.81 17.25
C SER A 130 1.79 13.72 18.32
N SER A 131 2.04 12.47 17.95
CA SER A 131 2.00 11.30 18.84
C SER A 131 3.17 10.36 18.56
N SER A 132 3.77 9.84 19.64
CA SER A 132 4.91 8.92 19.60
C SER A 132 4.56 7.48 19.23
N GLN A 133 3.30 7.17 18.89
CA GLN A 133 2.91 5.82 18.48
C GLN A 133 3.37 5.53 17.05
N LEU A 134 4.14 4.46 16.88
CA LEU A 134 4.61 4.00 15.57
C LEU A 134 4.05 2.61 15.29
N TYR A 135 3.36 2.48 14.16
CA TYR A 135 2.90 1.22 13.62
C TYR A 135 3.58 0.91 12.29
N ILE A 136 3.90 -0.36 12.07
CA ILE A 136 4.42 -0.87 10.81
C ILE A 136 3.52 -2.00 10.31
N ASN A 137 3.11 -1.90 9.05
CA ASN A 137 2.44 -2.95 8.32
C ASN A 137 3.52 -3.74 7.56
N ALA A 138 3.83 -4.95 8.00
CA ALA A 138 4.94 -5.72 7.44
C ALA A 138 4.69 -7.23 7.55
N ASN A 139 5.28 -7.96 6.60
CA ASN A 139 5.45 -9.40 6.72
C ASN A 139 6.89 -9.69 7.15
N CYS A 140 7.06 -10.10 8.40
CA CYS A 140 8.36 -10.48 8.96
C CYS A 140 8.43 -11.97 9.34
N ASN A 141 7.51 -12.82 8.86
CA ASN A 141 7.46 -14.25 9.22
C ASN A 141 8.75 -15.03 8.95
N LYS A 142 9.58 -14.55 8.01
CA LYS A 142 10.86 -15.17 7.61
C LYS A 142 12.08 -14.37 8.06
N GLY A 143 11.87 -13.31 8.82
CA GLY A 143 12.85 -12.25 8.98
C GLY A 143 12.73 -11.52 10.30
N THR A 144 13.44 -10.41 10.36
CA THR A 144 13.39 -9.52 11.52
C THR A 144 13.39 -8.07 11.08
N LEU A 145 12.66 -7.26 11.85
CA LEU A 145 12.63 -5.81 11.70
C LEU A 145 12.82 -5.16 13.08
N ARG A 146 13.64 -4.11 13.11
CA ARG A 146 13.77 -3.21 14.26
C ARG A 146 13.79 -1.76 13.78
N ALA A 147 13.36 -0.87 14.66
CA ALA A 147 13.30 0.55 14.39
C ALA A 147 14.14 1.35 15.39
N SER A 148 14.59 2.52 14.94
CA SER A 148 15.24 3.51 15.78
C SER A 148 14.73 4.90 15.41
N ILE A 149 14.33 5.65 16.43
CA ILE A 149 13.99 7.08 16.29
C ILE A 149 15.27 7.89 16.54
N ARG A 150 15.60 8.77 15.58
CA ARG A 150 16.84 9.53 15.56
C ARG A 150 16.55 11.02 15.52
N ASP A 151 17.39 11.82 16.15
CA ASP A 151 17.36 13.27 16.03
C ASP A 151 17.59 13.70 14.56
N ALA A 152 16.77 14.60 14.03
CA ALA A 152 16.82 14.93 12.60
C ALA A 152 18.13 15.60 12.15
N TYR A 153 18.77 16.35 13.05
CA TYR A 153 19.93 17.21 12.77
C TYR A 153 21.25 16.45 12.93
N THR A 154 21.39 15.76 14.05
CA THR A 154 22.60 15.00 14.40
C THR A 154 22.57 13.57 13.85
N ASN A 155 21.39 13.09 13.46
CA ASN A 155 21.13 11.71 13.09
C ASN A 155 21.62 10.72 14.15
N GLN A 156 21.63 11.10 15.43
CA GLN A 156 21.94 10.18 16.54
C GLN A 156 20.64 9.55 17.07
N PRO A 157 20.66 8.27 17.50
CA PRO A 157 19.49 7.68 18.16
C PRO A 157 19.09 8.50 19.38
N ILE A 158 17.79 8.72 19.54
CA ILE A 158 17.26 9.28 20.79
C ILE A 158 17.38 8.19 21.85
N GLU A 159 17.79 8.58 23.06
CA GLU A 159 17.98 7.64 24.18
C GLU A 159 16.71 6.82 24.45
N GLY A 160 16.86 5.49 24.53
CA GLY A 160 15.76 4.54 24.66
C GLY A 160 15.08 4.14 23.34
N PHE A 161 15.37 4.82 22.22
CA PHE A 161 14.79 4.57 20.90
C PHE A 161 15.84 4.14 19.87
N ASN A 162 16.86 3.39 20.30
CA ASN A 162 17.84 2.77 19.41
C ASN A 162 17.44 1.32 19.05
N PHE A 163 18.13 0.72 18.08
CA PHE A 163 17.83 -0.63 17.62
C PHE A 163 18.00 -1.72 18.70
N LYS A 164 18.94 -1.57 19.64
CA LYS A 164 19.17 -2.57 20.69
C LYS A 164 18.04 -2.58 21.72
N ASP A 165 17.43 -1.42 21.92
CA ASP A 165 16.28 -1.24 22.80
C ASP A 165 14.96 -1.62 22.12
N CYS A 166 14.91 -1.62 20.78
CA CYS A 166 13.73 -2.04 20.02
C CYS A 166 13.44 -3.53 20.22
N ILE A 167 12.20 -3.85 20.56
CA ILE A 167 11.69 -5.21 20.51
C ILE A 167 11.56 -5.60 19.03
N ALA A 168 12.16 -6.72 18.64
CA ALA A 168 12.18 -7.12 17.23
C ALA A 168 10.81 -7.66 16.80
N ILE A 169 10.40 -7.33 15.59
CA ILE A 169 9.23 -7.92 14.92
C ILE A 169 9.69 -9.09 14.05
N ASN A 170 8.95 -10.20 14.12
CA ASN A 170 9.21 -11.44 13.39
C ASN A 170 7.94 -12.19 12.97
N THR A 171 6.80 -11.49 12.92
CA THR A 171 5.50 -12.00 12.48
C THR A 171 4.95 -11.19 11.31
N ASP A 172 3.85 -11.62 10.70
CA ASP A 172 3.11 -10.86 9.69
C ASP A 172 1.85 -10.26 10.28
N GLU A 173 1.83 -8.94 10.43
CA GLU A 173 0.68 -8.19 10.92
C GLU A 173 0.51 -6.88 10.13
N ILE A 174 -0.73 -6.40 10.10
CA ILE A 174 -1.08 -5.11 9.49
C ILE A 174 -0.71 -3.95 10.43
N TYR A 175 -0.72 -4.19 11.75
CA TYR A 175 -0.58 -3.15 12.78
C TYR A 175 0.46 -3.53 13.83
N HIS A 176 1.72 -3.77 13.43
CA HIS A 176 2.77 -3.96 14.42
C HIS A 176 3.05 -2.64 15.14
N GLN A 177 2.64 -2.56 16.40
CA GLN A 177 3.11 -1.47 17.26
C GLN A 177 4.59 -1.69 17.57
N ILE A 178 5.41 -0.69 17.25
CA ILE A 178 6.83 -0.72 17.61
C ILE A 178 6.97 -0.39 19.09
N GLU A 179 7.69 -1.27 19.80
CA GLU A 179 7.93 -1.14 21.23
C GLU A 179 9.43 -1.20 21.55
N TRP A 180 9.81 -0.53 22.64
CA TRP A 180 11.18 -0.52 23.16
C TRP A 180 11.19 -0.98 24.62
N LYS A 181 12.25 -1.69 25.03
CA LYS A 181 12.34 -2.47 26.29
C LYS A 181 12.13 -1.67 27.58
N ASN A 182 12.29 -0.35 27.58
CA ASN A 182 12.18 0.52 28.75
C ASN A 182 11.26 1.72 28.46
N ASN A 183 10.00 1.43 28.11
CA ASN A 183 8.98 2.37 27.66
C ASN A 183 8.47 3.35 28.76
N GLU A 184 9.38 3.97 29.51
CA GLU A 184 9.06 5.02 30.49
C GLU A 184 9.13 6.40 29.82
N GLY A 185 8.07 6.77 29.11
CA GLY A 185 7.88 8.15 28.67
C GLY A 185 7.00 8.31 27.43
N VAL A 186 5.72 8.53 27.68
CA VAL A 186 4.78 9.17 26.76
C VAL A 186 5.39 10.51 26.30
N ASN A 187 5.34 10.79 25.00
CA ASN A 187 5.72 12.06 24.36
C ASN A 187 7.21 12.39 24.27
N ARG A 188 8.11 11.39 24.38
CA ARG A 188 9.55 11.71 24.36
C ARG A 188 10.00 12.35 23.07
N PHE A 189 9.38 12.12 21.91
CA PHE A 189 9.77 12.74 20.64
C PHE A 189 8.66 13.49 19.90
N ASP A 190 7.54 13.73 20.57
CA ASP A 190 6.44 14.51 20.01
C ASP A 190 6.87 15.93 19.69
N ASN A 191 6.38 16.44 18.57
CA ASN A 191 6.60 17.81 18.13
C ASN A 191 8.09 18.17 17.93
N ARG A 192 8.95 17.16 17.77
CA ARG A 192 10.38 17.32 17.47
C ARG A 192 10.69 16.83 16.06
N PRO A 193 11.62 17.48 15.33
CA PRO A 193 12.15 16.94 14.10
C PRO A 193 12.91 15.63 14.36
N ILE A 194 12.45 14.54 13.77
CA ILE A 194 13.02 13.20 13.89
C ILE A 194 13.29 12.57 12.53
N ARG A 195 14.04 11.48 12.53
CA ARG A 195 14.13 10.50 11.45
C ARG A 195 13.78 9.13 12.00
N LEU A 196 13.09 8.33 11.20
CA LEU A 196 12.91 6.91 11.47
C LEU A 196 13.98 6.14 10.69
N ALA A 197 14.71 5.31 11.41
CA ALA A 197 15.61 4.32 10.84
C ALA A 197 15.04 2.92 11.06
N ILE A 198 15.16 2.05 10.06
CA ILE A 198 14.74 0.65 10.13
C ILE A 198 15.92 -0.21 9.72
N GLU A 199 16.27 -1.20 10.54
CA GLU A 199 17.12 -2.32 10.14
C GLU A 199 16.24 -3.54 9.93
N CYS A 200 16.45 -4.26 8.84
CA CYS A 200 15.62 -5.42 8.53
C CYS A 200 16.32 -6.45 7.64
N LYS A 201 15.81 -7.68 7.65
CA LYS A 201 16.28 -8.78 6.79
C LYS A 201 15.16 -9.79 6.58
N ASN A 202 15.00 -10.29 5.34
CA ASN A 202 13.93 -11.19 4.93
C ASN A 202 12.52 -10.67 5.29
N VAL A 203 12.25 -9.39 4.99
CA VAL A 203 10.95 -8.75 5.29
C VAL A 203 10.35 -8.06 4.08
N GLU A 204 9.03 -7.89 4.10
CA GLU A 204 8.31 -6.97 3.23
C GLU A 204 7.64 -5.89 4.08
N ILE A 205 7.94 -4.62 3.81
CA ILE A 205 7.32 -3.48 4.51
C ILE A 205 6.31 -2.82 3.59
N PHE A 206 5.04 -2.79 3.98
CA PHE A 206 3.93 -2.23 3.20
C PHE A 206 3.65 -0.77 3.56
N SER A 207 3.67 -0.44 4.85
CA SER A 207 3.51 0.94 5.32
C SER A 207 4.15 1.20 6.68
N ILE A 208 4.40 2.49 6.93
CA ILE A 208 4.92 3.03 8.18
C ILE A 208 3.94 4.13 8.59
N THR A 209 3.36 4.00 9.77
CA THR A 209 2.24 4.85 10.19
C THR A 209 2.49 5.42 11.57
N PHE A 210 2.44 6.75 11.64
CA PHE A 210 2.20 7.48 12.88
C PHE A 210 0.76 7.96 12.85
N PRO A 211 -0.13 7.44 13.72
CA PRO A 211 -1.56 7.72 13.60
C PRO A 211 -1.92 9.15 13.98
N ASN A 212 -1.04 9.89 14.66
CA ASN A 212 -1.28 11.29 15.07
C ASN A 212 -2.63 11.48 15.80
N ASN A 213 -2.97 10.54 16.68
CA ASN A 213 -4.25 10.45 17.43
C ASN A 213 -5.47 9.96 16.63
N ASN A 214 -5.31 9.57 15.37
CA ASN A 214 -6.36 8.89 14.61
C ASN A 214 -6.47 7.39 14.96
N ASP A 215 -7.57 6.77 14.55
CA ASP A 215 -7.75 5.31 14.66
C ASP A 215 -6.90 4.60 13.60
N VAL A 216 -5.84 3.90 14.05
CA VAL A 216 -4.94 3.15 13.17
C VAL A 216 -5.67 2.09 12.33
N LYS A 217 -6.81 1.57 12.79
CA LYS A 217 -7.59 0.56 12.06
C LYS A 217 -8.27 1.13 10.82
N LYS A 218 -8.41 2.45 10.75
CA LYS A 218 -8.90 3.15 9.57
C LYS A 218 -7.74 3.63 8.71
N TYR A 219 -6.93 2.70 8.21
CA TYR A 219 -5.73 2.99 7.43
C TYR A 219 -5.96 3.81 6.15
N TRP A 220 -7.22 3.93 5.69
CA TRP A 220 -7.60 4.79 4.57
C TRP A 220 -7.85 6.25 4.96
N GLU A 221 -7.90 6.56 6.25
CA GLU A 221 -7.89 7.92 6.82
C GLU A 221 -6.44 8.23 7.26
N PHE A 222 -5.78 9.17 6.59
CA PHE A 222 -4.40 9.56 6.91
C PHE A 222 -4.23 11.06 6.77
N ASP A 223 -3.41 11.63 7.65
CA ASP A 223 -2.96 13.01 7.55
C ASP A 223 -1.68 13.08 6.72
N GLU A 224 -1.58 14.06 5.81
CA GLU A 224 -0.36 14.27 5.05
C GLU A 224 0.73 14.87 5.96
N ILE A 225 1.74 14.06 6.30
CA ILE A 225 2.95 14.55 6.95
C ILE A 225 3.85 15.15 5.88
N THR A 226 4.00 16.48 5.84
CA THR A 226 4.92 17.11 4.90
C THR A 226 6.36 16.99 5.41
N CYS A 227 7.32 17.08 4.48
CA CYS A 227 8.75 17.05 4.80
C CYS A 227 9.42 18.41 4.56
N VAL A 228 8.64 19.47 4.34
CA VAL A 228 9.13 20.82 4.02
C VAL A 228 9.28 21.64 5.29
N ASN A 229 8.31 21.57 6.20
CA ASN A 229 8.40 22.20 7.51
C ASN A 229 7.81 21.28 8.60
N PRO A 230 8.63 20.38 9.18
CA PRO A 230 8.17 19.38 10.14
C PRO A 230 7.34 19.95 11.28
N LYS A 231 7.62 21.19 11.73
CA LYS A 231 6.88 21.82 12.83
C LYS A 231 5.58 22.50 12.41
N LYS A 232 5.42 22.83 11.13
CA LYS A 232 4.18 23.45 10.61
C LYS A 232 3.07 22.40 10.48
N ASP A 233 3.44 21.14 10.27
CA ASP A 233 2.47 20.07 10.02
C ASP A 233 1.80 19.53 11.28
N ILE A 234 2.21 20.02 12.45
CA ILE A 234 1.74 19.63 13.78
C ILE A 234 1.16 20.81 14.57
N SER A 235 1.22 22.03 14.02
CA SER A 235 0.57 23.21 14.59
C SER A 235 -0.81 23.38 14.00
N GLU A 236 -1.85 23.53 14.83
CA GLU A 236 -3.26 23.71 14.42
C GLU A 236 -3.53 25.00 13.62
N ASP A 237 -2.55 25.89 13.50
CA ASP A 237 -2.74 27.18 12.84
C ASP A 237 -2.37 27.13 11.34
N ASP A 238 -3.45 27.18 10.55
CA ASP A 238 -3.55 27.60 9.17
C ASP A 238 -3.03 26.65 8.07
N TYR A 239 -3.99 26.16 7.27
CA TYR A 239 -3.85 25.57 5.91
C TYR A 239 -3.72 24.05 5.75
N PHE A 240 -4.39 23.23 6.55
CA PHE A 240 -4.73 21.88 6.05
C PHE A 240 -5.98 21.94 5.19
N MET A 241 -5.79 21.76 3.88
CA MET A 241 -6.88 21.38 2.98
C MET A 241 -7.29 19.96 3.39
N LYS A 242 -8.37 19.82 4.17
CA LYS A 242 -9.03 18.51 4.34
C LYS A 242 -9.49 18.08 2.95
N ILE A 243 -8.83 17.10 2.36
CA ILE A 243 -9.25 16.42 1.12
C ILE A 243 -10.06 15.19 1.51
#